data_AF-A0A150S8S6-F1
#
_entry.id   AF-A0A150S8S6-F1
#
_cell.length_a   1.000
_cell.length_b   1.000
_cell.length_c   1.000
_cell.angle_alpha   90.00
_cell.angle_beta   90.00
_cell.angle_gamma   90.00
#
_symmetry.space_group_name_H-M   'P 1'
#
loop_
_entity.id
_entity.type
_entity.pdbx_description
1 polymer ?
#
loop_
_entity_poly.entity_id
_entity_poly.type
_entity_poly.pdbx_seq_one_letter_code
_entity_poly.pdbx_strand_id
1 'polypeptide(L)'
;MSRTRKLIHGITLLVAGVIALVVMLRSPEFAHGQQLGEGMERSGTVGIQNDTERQLFWSLICTCGCPRETLGTCTCGTAHERRDALRDELAAGRSLEDIQAAYAERFGAEALAVPPNKGSQRLLYMFPLAAIALGAGFVIVTLRRWKRRSDEAGATGAQRSPKDAAPGARDDYDDKLDEELKSLDRE
;
A
#
# COMPACT_ATOMS: atom_id res chain seq x y z
N MET A 1 34.23 -20.04 7.91
CA MET A 1 33.02 -20.15 7.06
C MET A 1 31.85 -19.18 7.43
N SER A 2 31.98 -18.27 8.40
CA SER A 2 30.86 -17.39 8.82
C SER A 2 30.81 -16.00 8.15
N ARG A 3 31.96 -15.48 7.69
CA ARG A 3 32.06 -14.14 7.07
C ARG A 3 31.48 -14.11 5.64
N THR A 4 31.75 -15.13 4.84
CA THR A 4 31.22 -15.26 3.47
C THR A 4 29.69 -15.34 3.44
N ARG A 5 29.08 -16.06 4.40
CA ARG A 5 27.61 -16.16 4.51
C ARG A 5 26.94 -14.83 4.89
N LYS A 6 27.57 -14.02 5.74
CA LYS A 6 27.09 -12.66 6.10
C LYS A 6 27.23 -11.68 4.93
N LEU A 7 28.34 -11.74 4.18
CA LEU A 7 28.57 -10.96 2.96
C LEU A 7 27.56 -11.28 1.87
N ILE A 8 27.27 -12.57 1.63
CA ILE A 8 26.29 -12.99 0.62
C ILE A 8 24.87 -12.53 0.97
N HIS A 9 24.49 -12.51 2.26
CA HIS A 9 23.19 -11.99 2.71
C HIS A 9 23.08 -10.46 2.61
N GLY A 10 24.19 -9.73 2.85
CA GLY A 10 24.23 -8.28 2.66
C GLY A 10 24.08 -7.88 1.19
N ILE A 11 24.78 -8.59 0.29
CA ILE A 11 24.73 -8.33 -1.16
C ILE A 11 23.34 -8.66 -1.73
N THR A 12 22.71 -9.75 -1.30
CA THR A 12 21.36 -10.11 -1.76
C THR A 12 20.28 -9.12 -1.32
N LEU A 13 20.38 -8.55 -0.11
CA LEU A 13 19.47 -7.48 0.32
C LEU A 13 19.66 -6.18 -0.47
N LEU A 14 20.91 -5.82 -0.76
CA LEU A 14 21.23 -4.62 -1.54
C LEU A 14 20.75 -4.76 -2.99
N VAL A 15 20.98 -5.91 -3.61
CA VAL A 15 20.49 -6.21 -4.98
C VAL A 15 18.97 -6.22 -5.05
N ALA A 16 18.29 -6.83 -4.08
CA ALA A 16 16.82 -6.82 -4.02
C ALA A 16 16.25 -5.39 -3.86
N GLY A 17 16.88 -4.55 -3.03
CA GLY A 17 16.50 -3.15 -2.86
C GLY A 17 16.70 -2.31 -4.12
N VAL A 18 17.83 -2.51 -4.82
CA VAL A 18 18.12 -1.82 -6.09
C VAL A 18 17.16 -2.28 -7.19
N ILE A 19 16.84 -3.57 -7.29
CA ILE A 19 15.86 -4.08 -8.25
C ILE A 19 14.47 -3.48 -7.96
N ALA A 20 14.03 -3.44 -6.70
CA ALA A 20 12.75 -2.84 -6.33
C ALA A 20 12.70 -1.33 -6.65
N LEU A 21 13.78 -0.60 -6.39
CA LEU A 21 13.91 0.82 -6.71
C LEU A 21 13.89 1.07 -8.23
N VAL A 22 14.60 0.25 -9.00
CA VAL A 22 14.62 0.34 -10.47
C VAL A 22 13.25 -0.01 -11.06
N VAL A 23 12.53 -0.98 -10.50
CA VAL A 23 11.15 -1.31 -10.92
C VAL A 23 10.20 -0.14 -10.63
N MET A 24 10.31 0.50 -9.45
CA MET A 24 9.53 1.70 -9.10
C MET A 24 9.86 2.92 -9.99
N LEU A 25 11.12 3.09 -10.39
CA LEU A 25 11.55 4.17 -11.28
C LEU A 25 11.23 3.91 -12.76
N ARG A 26 10.98 2.65 -13.15
CA ARG A 26 10.68 2.20 -14.52
C ARG A 26 9.20 2.02 -14.79
N SER A 27 8.32 2.31 -13.84
CA SER A 27 6.87 2.37 -14.06
C SER A 27 6.39 3.83 -14.15
N PRO A 28 6.50 4.49 -15.32
CA PRO A 28 5.37 5.30 -15.76
C PRO A 28 4.22 4.31 -16.08
N GLU A 29 3.06 4.77 -16.54
CA GLU A 29 1.83 3.96 -16.72
C GLU A 29 1.11 3.70 -15.37
N PHE A 30 0.05 4.41 -14.96
CA PHE A 30 -1.12 4.81 -15.74
C PHE A 30 -1.66 6.15 -15.21
N ALA A 31 -1.30 7.25 -15.88
CA ALA A 31 -2.00 8.51 -15.74
C ALA A 31 -2.46 8.97 -17.14
N HIS A 32 -3.25 8.13 -17.80
CA HIS A 32 -4.06 8.62 -18.91
C HIS A 32 -5.15 9.52 -18.34
N GLY A 33 -4.88 10.82 -18.34
CA GLY A 33 -5.89 11.83 -18.07
C GLY A 33 -7.09 11.64 -19.00
N GLN A 34 -8.28 11.85 -18.45
CA GLN A 34 -9.57 11.74 -19.12
C GLN A 34 -9.74 12.92 -20.09
N GLN A 35 -8.94 12.98 -21.15
CA GLN A 35 -9.08 14.01 -22.16
C GLN A 35 -10.35 13.72 -22.96
N LEU A 36 -11.37 14.56 -22.76
CA LEU A 36 -12.60 14.54 -23.53
C LEU A 36 -12.24 14.75 -25.02
N GLY A 37 -12.64 13.81 -25.88
CA GLY A 37 -12.50 13.97 -27.33
C GLY A 37 -13.35 15.13 -27.83
N GLU A 38 -12.81 15.89 -28.79
CA GLU A 38 -13.52 16.94 -29.52
C GLU A 38 -14.81 16.37 -30.14
N GLY A 39 -15.98 16.87 -29.71
CA GLY A 39 -17.28 16.49 -30.27
C GLY A 39 -18.35 15.97 -29.29
N MET A 40 -18.06 15.86 -27.99
CA MET A 40 -19.08 15.45 -27.01
C MET A 40 -19.90 16.64 -26.50
N GLU A 41 -21.18 16.72 -26.87
CA GLU A 41 -22.13 17.67 -26.31
C GLU A 41 -22.51 17.32 -24.86
N ARG A 42 -22.08 18.17 -23.93
CA ARG A 42 -22.38 18.11 -22.49
C ARG A 42 -23.35 19.24 -22.17
N SER A 43 -24.63 19.07 -22.52
CA SER A 43 -25.63 20.15 -22.50
C SER A 43 -26.58 20.14 -21.28
N GLY A 44 -26.46 19.15 -20.39
CA GLY A 44 -27.36 18.99 -19.24
C GLY A 44 -26.78 19.46 -17.90
N THR A 45 -27.66 19.76 -16.95
CA THR A 45 -27.34 19.76 -15.51
C THR A 45 -27.73 18.42 -14.88
N VAL A 46 -27.02 18.01 -13.84
CA VAL A 46 -27.34 16.79 -13.08
C VAL A 46 -28.46 17.11 -12.09
N GLY A 47 -29.67 16.60 -12.35
CA GLY A 47 -30.77 16.66 -11.38
C GLY A 47 -30.66 15.52 -10.36
N ILE A 48 -30.59 15.86 -9.07
CA ILE A 48 -30.61 14.91 -7.93
C ILE A 48 -31.72 15.37 -6.99
N GLN A 49 -32.71 14.52 -6.73
CA GLN A 49 -33.91 14.91 -5.98
C GLN A 49 -33.82 14.67 -4.47
N ASN A 50 -33.02 13.68 -4.04
CA ASN A 50 -32.90 13.29 -2.63
C ASN A 50 -31.53 12.65 -2.34
N ASP A 51 -31.25 12.39 -1.07
CA ASP A 51 -29.97 11.79 -0.65
C ASP A 51 -29.79 10.35 -1.13
N THR A 52 -30.89 9.59 -1.29
CA THR A 52 -30.86 8.22 -1.82
C THR A 52 -30.43 8.19 -3.29
N GLU A 53 -31.00 9.07 -4.13
CA GLU A 53 -30.58 9.27 -5.51
C GLU A 53 -29.12 9.70 -5.58
N ARG A 54 -28.71 10.63 -4.70
CA ARG A 54 -27.32 11.07 -4.62
C ARG A 54 -26.39 9.88 -4.36
N GLN A 55 -26.69 9.08 -3.35
CA GLN A 55 -25.88 7.92 -3.00
C GLN A 55 -25.83 6.91 -4.14
N LEU A 56 -26.96 6.65 -4.80
CA LEU A 56 -27.03 5.72 -5.92
C LEU A 56 -26.23 6.23 -7.13
N PHE A 57 -26.45 7.46 -7.58
CA PHE A 57 -25.83 7.99 -8.79
C PHE A 57 -24.31 8.20 -8.65
N TRP A 58 -23.83 8.47 -7.44
CA TRP A 58 -22.38 8.52 -7.16
C TRP A 58 -21.74 7.13 -7.09
N SER A 59 -22.52 6.09 -6.80
CA SER A 59 -22.04 4.70 -6.76
C SER A 59 -21.97 4.02 -8.13
N LEU A 60 -22.57 4.61 -9.16
CA LEU A 60 -22.70 4.03 -10.50
C LEU A 60 -21.97 4.86 -11.56
N ILE A 61 -21.32 4.19 -12.49
CA ILE A 61 -20.58 4.76 -13.60
C ILE A 61 -21.43 4.74 -14.86
N CYS A 62 -21.36 5.83 -15.63
CA CYS A 62 -22.00 5.90 -16.93
C CYS A 62 -21.24 5.04 -17.95
N THR A 63 -21.95 4.13 -18.62
CA THR A 63 -21.37 3.20 -19.60
C THR A 63 -21.58 3.65 -21.05
N CYS A 64 -21.61 4.96 -21.30
CA CYS A 64 -21.86 5.55 -22.60
C CYS A 64 -20.65 5.58 -23.55
N GLY A 65 -19.48 5.09 -23.13
CA GLY A 65 -18.24 5.12 -23.91
C GLY A 65 -17.46 6.44 -23.85
N CYS A 66 -17.98 7.46 -23.16
CA CYS A 66 -17.25 8.67 -22.80
C CYS A 66 -16.23 8.39 -21.68
N PRO A 67 -15.42 9.38 -21.26
CA PRO A 67 -14.58 9.23 -20.09
C PRO A 67 -15.38 8.77 -18.86
N ARG A 68 -14.74 7.92 -18.07
CA ARG A 68 -15.30 7.22 -16.91
C ARG A 68 -15.78 8.22 -15.84
N GLU A 69 -17.06 8.56 -15.90
CA GLU A 69 -17.72 9.45 -14.95
C GLU A 69 -18.88 8.76 -14.22
N THR A 70 -19.18 9.22 -13.01
CA THR A 70 -20.36 8.76 -12.27
C THR A 70 -21.66 9.31 -12.88
N LEU A 71 -22.79 8.64 -12.66
CA LEU A 71 -24.11 9.19 -13.03
C LEU A 71 -24.44 10.49 -12.25
N GLY A 72 -23.77 10.71 -11.11
CA GLY A 72 -23.86 11.92 -10.31
C GLY A 72 -23.16 13.13 -10.94
N THR A 73 -22.29 12.94 -11.93
CA THR A 73 -21.51 14.01 -12.56
C THR A 73 -21.67 14.05 -14.08
N CYS A 74 -22.01 12.93 -14.72
CA CYS A 74 -22.13 12.85 -16.17
C CYS A 74 -23.39 13.57 -16.68
N THR A 75 -23.22 14.40 -17.71
CA THR A 75 -24.29 15.22 -18.31
C THR A 75 -24.67 14.78 -19.72
N CYS A 76 -24.26 13.57 -20.13
CA CYS A 76 -24.64 13.01 -21.44
C CYS A 76 -26.08 12.46 -21.45
N GLY A 77 -26.71 12.39 -22.62
CA GLY A 77 -28.08 11.87 -22.78
C GLY A 77 -28.28 10.47 -22.19
N THR A 78 -27.31 9.56 -22.39
CA THR A 78 -27.35 8.22 -21.80
C THR A 78 -27.38 8.25 -20.26
N ALA A 79 -26.67 9.19 -19.64
CA ALA A 79 -26.71 9.35 -18.18
C ALA A 79 -28.06 9.87 -17.69
N HIS A 80 -28.76 10.70 -18.49
CA HIS A 80 -30.13 11.12 -18.19
C HIS A 80 -31.09 9.92 -18.21
N GLU A 81 -31.10 9.16 -19.30
CA GLU A 81 -31.96 7.97 -19.45
C GLU A 81 -31.71 6.94 -18.33
N ARG A 82 -30.44 6.71 -17.97
CA ARG A 82 -30.08 5.79 -16.87
C ARG A 82 -30.59 6.28 -15.52
N ARG A 83 -30.51 7.58 -15.24
CA ARG A 83 -31.04 8.13 -13.98
C ARG A 83 -32.55 7.99 -13.90
N ASP A 84 -33.25 8.21 -15.01
CA ASP A 84 -34.70 8.03 -15.05
C ASP A 84 -35.09 6.56 -14.79
N ALA A 85 -34.43 5.61 -15.45
CA ALA A 85 -34.66 4.19 -15.19
C ALA A 85 -34.34 3.78 -13.73
N LEU A 86 -33.29 4.35 -13.13
CA LEU A 86 -32.95 4.08 -11.73
C LEU A 86 -33.95 4.71 -10.76
N ARG A 87 -34.55 5.85 -11.10
CA ARG A 87 -35.65 6.44 -10.32
C ARG A 87 -36.87 5.55 -10.30
N ASP A 88 -37.20 4.92 -11.43
CA ASP A 88 -38.30 3.96 -11.50
C ASP A 88 -38.05 2.74 -10.59
N GLU A 89 -36.82 2.23 -10.56
CA GLU A 89 -36.42 1.14 -9.68
C GLU A 89 -36.48 1.53 -8.18
N LEU A 90 -36.09 2.76 -7.85
CA LEU A 90 -36.22 3.32 -6.51
C LEU A 90 -37.71 3.51 -6.12
N ALA A 91 -38.53 4.00 -7.05
CA ALA A 91 -39.97 4.17 -6.85
C ALA A 91 -40.68 2.81 -6.67
N ALA A 92 -40.16 1.76 -7.30
CA ALA A 92 -40.61 0.38 -7.09
C ALA A 92 -40.19 -0.22 -5.72
N GLY A 93 -39.46 0.53 -4.89
CA GLY A 93 -39.08 0.12 -3.53
C GLY A 93 -37.89 -0.82 -3.45
N ARG A 94 -37.07 -0.91 -4.50
CA ARG A 94 -35.86 -1.75 -4.48
C ARG A 94 -34.76 -1.12 -3.62
N SER A 95 -33.95 -1.95 -2.99
CA SER A 95 -32.80 -1.51 -2.21
C SER A 95 -31.67 -1.00 -3.11
N LEU A 96 -30.82 -0.12 -2.57
CA LEU A 96 -29.65 0.40 -3.29
C LEU A 96 -28.71 -0.73 -3.72
N GLU A 97 -28.50 -1.71 -2.84
CA GLU A 97 -27.62 -2.84 -3.07
C GLU A 97 -28.14 -3.75 -4.19
N ASP A 98 -29.45 -3.97 -4.26
CA ASP A 98 -30.06 -4.77 -5.32
C ASP A 98 -29.99 -4.05 -6.68
N ILE A 99 -30.23 -2.75 -6.69
CA ILE A 99 -30.10 -1.93 -7.91
C ILE A 99 -28.64 -1.93 -8.40
N GLN A 100 -27.68 -1.74 -7.50
CA GLN A 100 -26.25 -1.80 -7.80
C GLN A 100 -25.83 -3.17 -8.33
N ALA A 101 -26.30 -4.25 -7.71
CA ALA A 101 -26.01 -5.61 -8.15
C ALA A 101 -26.57 -5.88 -9.55
N ALA A 102 -27.83 -5.50 -9.79
CA ALA A 102 -28.45 -5.64 -11.11
C ALA A 102 -27.75 -4.78 -12.17
N TYR A 103 -27.31 -3.58 -11.81
CA TYR A 103 -26.55 -2.71 -12.72
C TYR A 103 -25.19 -3.32 -13.09
N ALA A 104 -24.47 -3.88 -12.11
CA ALA A 104 -23.20 -4.56 -12.32
C ALA A 104 -23.34 -5.87 -13.11
N GLU A 105 -24.45 -6.59 -12.94
CA GLU A 105 -24.74 -7.78 -13.74
C GLU A 105 -24.95 -7.42 -15.22
N ARG A 106 -25.63 -6.29 -15.49
CA ARG A 106 -25.93 -5.83 -16.86
C ARG A 106 -24.75 -5.19 -17.57
N PHE A 107 -23.95 -4.40 -16.85
CA PHE A 107 -22.90 -3.57 -17.43
C PHE A 107 -21.48 -3.95 -17.01
N GLY A 108 -21.33 -4.97 -16.17
CA GLY A 108 -20.05 -5.43 -15.62
C GLY A 108 -19.69 -4.78 -14.28
N ALA A 109 -18.73 -5.40 -13.57
CA ALA A 109 -18.26 -4.90 -12.27
C ALA A 109 -17.64 -3.50 -12.34
N GLU A 110 -17.12 -3.11 -13.50
CA GLU A 110 -16.56 -1.79 -13.74
C GLU A 110 -17.63 -0.68 -13.78
N ALA A 111 -18.90 -1.03 -13.96
CA ALA A 111 -20.00 -0.09 -13.95
C ALA A 111 -20.32 0.45 -12.54
N LEU A 112 -19.71 -0.13 -11.50
CA LEU A 112 -19.72 0.40 -10.14
C LEU A 112 -18.52 1.33 -9.93
N ALA A 113 -18.75 2.45 -9.24
CA ALA A 113 -17.69 3.37 -8.83
C ALA A 113 -16.78 2.72 -7.76
N VAL A 114 -17.39 1.93 -6.87
CA VAL A 114 -16.69 1.13 -5.86
C VAL A 114 -16.87 -0.35 -6.22
N PRO A 115 -15.79 -1.09 -6.51
CA PRO A 115 -15.88 -2.53 -6.74
C PRO A 115 -16.56 -3.23 -5.56
N PRO A 116 -17.52 -4.14 -5.80
CA PRO A 116 -18.26 -4.77 -4.72
C PRO A 116 -17.33 -5.72 -3.95
N ASN A 117 -17.27 -5.60 -2.62
CA ASN A 117 -16.44 -6.42 -1.71
C ASN A 117 -16.88 -7.91 -1.59
N LYS A 118 -17.21 -8.56 -2.71
CA LYS A 118 -17.70 -9.93 -2.78
C LYS A 118 -16.62 -10.85 -3.40
N GLY A 119 -16.55 -12.07 -2.90
CA GLY A 119 -15.68 -13.12 -3.44
C GLY A 119 -14.17 -12.88 -3.26
N SER A 120 -13.41 -13.09 -4.33
CA SER A 120 -11.95 -13.03 -4.38
C SER A 120 -11.37 -11.63 -4.16
N GLN A 121 -12.16 -10.56 -4.33
CA GLN A 121 -11.72 -9.19 -4.05
C GLN A 121 -11.35 -8.96 -2.58
N ARG A 122 -11.85 -9.80 -1.65
CA ARG A 122 -11.44 -9.74 -0.23
C ARG A 122 -9.96 -10.07 -0.01
N LEU A 123 -9.36 -10.89 -0.87
CA LEU A 123 -7.93 -11.22 -0.78
C LEU A 123 -7.05 -9.99 -1.06
N LEU A 124 -7.50 -9.10 -1.96
CA LEU A 124 -6.80 -7.84 -2.23
C LEU A 124 -6.73 -6.96 -0.98
N TYR A 125 -7.80 -6.94 -0.18
CA TYR A 125 -7.82 -6.20 1.09
C TYR A 125 -7.01 -6.89 2.21
N MET A 126 -6.92 -8.23 2.19
CA MET A 126 -6.09 -8.98 3.15
C MET A 126 -4.59 -8.91 2.84
N PHE A 127 -4.22 -8.72 1.57
CA PHE A 127 -2.83 -8.63 1.14
C PHE A 127 -1.99 -7.59 1.90
N PRO A 128 -2.41 -6.30 2.04
CA PRO A 128 -1.61 -5.31 2.76
C PRO A 128 -1.43 -5.68 4.25
N LEU A 129 -2.47 -6.20 4.90
CA LEU A 129 -2.40 -6.65 6.30
C LEU A 129 -1.44 -7.83 6.45
N ALA A 130 -1.51 -8.81 5.54
CA ALA A 130 -0.62 -9.97 5.54
C ALA A 130 0.84 -9.57 5.31
N ALA A 131 1.09 -8.65 4.37
CA ALA A 131 2.44 -8.15 4.09
C ALA A 131 3.07 -7.47 5.32
N ILE A 132 2.29 -6.63 6.03
CA ILE A 132 2.75 -5.98 7.27
C ILE A 132 3.06 -7.02 8.35
N ALA A 133 2.17 -7.98 8.57
CA ALA A 133 2.35 -9.01 9.59
C ALA A 133 3.59 -9.88 9.32
N LEU A 134 3.81 -10.28 8.07
CA LEU A 134 4.98 -11.05 7.65
C LEU A 134 6.27 -10.24 7.81
N GLY A 135 6.27 -8.98 7.41
CA GLY A 135 7.42 -8.07 7.56
C GLY A 135 7.80 -7.87 9.03
N ALA A 136 6.83 -7.57 9.89
CA ALA A 136 7.05 -7.42 11.32
C ALA A 136 7.58 -8.71 11.96
N GLY A 137 6.99 -9.86 11.62
CA GLY A 137 7.44 -11.16 12.08
C GLY A 137 8.89 -11.45 11.68
N PHE A 138 9.26 -11.16 10.44
CA PHE A 138 10.63 -11.35 9.94
C PHE A 138 11.65 -10.51 10.70
N VAL A 139 11.35 -9.23 10.95
CA VAL A 139 12.22 -8.33 11.73
C VAL A 139 12.38 -8.84 13.17
N ILE A 140 11.28 -9.18 13.84
CA ILE A 140 11.30 -9.68 15.22
C ILE A 140 12.14 -10.96 15.33
N VAL A 141 11.96 -11.91 14.42
CA VAL A 141 12.71 -13.17 14.41
C VAL A 141 14.20 -12.92 14.16
N THR A 142 14.54 -12.02 13.24
CA THR A 142 15.92 -11.67 12.92
C THR A 142 16.62 -11.00 14.10
N LEU A 143 15.97 -10.02 14.73
CA LEU A 143 16.48 -9.33 15.92
C LEU A 143 16.66 -10.29 17.10
N ARG A 144 15.68 -11.17 17.37
CA ARG A 144 15.78 -12.19 18.41
C ARG A 144 16.94 -13.15 18.16
N ARG A 145 17.17 -13.54 16.91
CA ARG A 145 18.26 -14.45 16.52
C ARG A 145 19.63 -13.78 16.64
N TRP A 146 19.73 -12.48 16.36
CA TRP A 146 20.96 -11.72 16.61
C TRP A 146 21.24 -11.56 18.10
N LYS A 147 20.22 -11.21 18.90
CA LYS A 147 20.36 -11.10 20.36
C LYS A 147 20.83 -12.42 20.99
N ARG A 148 20.19 -13.54 20.68
CA ARG A 148 20.61 -14.87 21.20
C ARG A 148 22.05 -15.23 20.84
N ARG A 149 22.52 -14.88 19.64
CA ARG A 149 23.92 -15.11 19.24
C ARG A 149 24.90 -14.23 19.99
N SER A 150 24.53 -13.00 20.34
CA SER A 150 25.35 -12.15 21.19
C SER A 150 25.40 -12.68 22.62
N ASP A 151 24.28 -13.19 23.14
CA ASP A 151 24.20 -13.80 24.47
C ASP A 151 25.01 -15.11 24.54
N GLU A 152 24.93 -15.97 23.52
CA GLU A 152 25.74 -17.20 23.40
C GLU A 152 27.23 -16.92 23.21
N ALA A 153 27.60 -15.88 22.44
CA ALA A 153 28.98 -15.43 22.32
C ALA A 153 29.53 -14.90 23.66
N GLY A 154 28.70 -14.23 24.45
CA GLY A 154 29.02 -13.81 25.82
C GLY A 154 29.21 -15.00 26.77
N ALA A 155 28.41 -16.06 26.63
CA ALA A 155 28.53 -17.27 27.43
C ALA A 155 29.80 -18.09 27.11
N THR A 156 30.23 -18.14 25.83
CA THR A 156 31.53 -18.74 25.45
C THR A 156 32.74 -17.86 25.79
N GLY A 157 32.52 -16.58 26.09
CA GLY A 157 33.53 -15.66 26.62
C GLY A 157 33.78 -15.83 28.13
N ALA A 158 32.87 -16.47 28.85
CA ALA A 158 32.94 -16.66 30.30
C ALA A 158 34.00 -17.70 30.76
N GLN A 159 34.80 -18.25 29.85
CA GLN A 159 36.04 -18.97 30.17
C GLN A 159 37.30 -18.07 30.16
N ARG A 160 37.18 -16.75 29.92
CA ARG A 160 38.23 -15.80 30.30
C ARG A 160 37.97 -15.29 31.73
N SER A 161 39.05 -15.26 32.50
CA SER A 161 39.09 -15.00 33.95
C SER A 161 38.21 -13.83 34.40
N PRO A 162 37.63 -13.86 35.63
CA PRO A 162 36.69 -12.85 36.15
C PRO A 162 37.23 -11.43 36.35
N LYS A 163 38.40 -11.08 35.81
CA LYS A 163 39.06 -9.79 36.07
C LYS A 163 38.53 -8.65 35.18
N ASP A 164 37.80 -8.97 34.11
CA ASP A 164 37.46 -8.00 33.04
C ASP A 164 35.95 -7.70 32.91
N ALA A 165 35.12 -8.15 33.84
CA ALA A 165 33.67 -7.96 33.80
C ALA A 165 33.19 -6.92 34.84
N ALA A 166 33.55 -5.65 34.63
CA ALA A 166 32.90 -4.50 35.27
C ALA A 166 32.27 -3.60 34.19
N PRO A 167 31.09 -2.99 34.43
CA PRO A 167 30.54 -1.99 33.51
C PRO A 167 31.46 -0.77 33.54
N GLY A 168 32.28 -0.62 32.50
CA GLY A 168 33.38 0.34 32.45
C GLY A 168 34.77 -0.29 32.22
N ALA A 169 34.87 -1.55 31.78
CA ALA A 169 36.13 -2.12 31.33
C ALA A 169 36.64 -1.36 30.10
N ARG A 170 37.56 -0.42 30.35
CA ARG A 170 38.29 0.35 29.34
C ARG A 170 38.96 -0.61 28.36
N ASP A 171 38.79 -0.37 27.07
CA ASP A 171 39.50 -1.13 26.03
C ASP A 171 40.71 -0.37 25.48
N ASP A 172 41.51 -1.04 24.66
CA ASP A 172 42.69 -0.47 23.99
C ASP A 172 42.32 0.72 23.08
N TYR A 173 41.06 0.81 22.66
CA TYR A 173 40.55 1.90 21.85
C TYR A 173 40.25 3.15 22.70
N ASP A 174 39.67 2.96 23.90
CA ASP A 174 39.45 4.03 24.89
C ASP A 174 40.78 4.67 25.33
N ASP A 175 41.82 3.84 25.55
CA ASP A 175 43.14 4.33 25.94
C ASP A 175 43.82 5.10 24.80
N LYS A 176 43.65 4.66 23.55
CA LYS A 176 44.14 5.39 22.37
C LYS A 176 43.38 6.72 22.15
N LEU A 177 42.08 6.76 22.44
CA LEU A 177 41.29 7.99 22.38
C LEU A 177 41.78 9.03 23.38
N ASP A 178 42.09 8.61 24.62
CA ASP A 178 42.60 9.51 25.65
C ASP A 178 44.00 10.05 25.31
N GLU A 179 44.83 9.25 24.63
CA GLU A 179 46.13 9.68 24.09
C GLU A 179 45.96 10.75 22.99
N GLU A 180 45.05 10.52 22.05
CA GLU A 180 44.74 11.47 20.97
C GLU A 180 44.15 12.78 21.53
N LEU A 181 43.23 12.71 22.50
CA LEU A 181 42.68 13.89 23.18
C LEU A 181 43.76 14.73 23.88
N LYS A 182 44.70 14.09 24.58
CA LYS A 182 45.82 14.79 25.25
C LYS A 182 46.79 15.44 24.27
N SER A 183 46.94 14.90 23.07
CA SER A 183 47.78 15.51 22.03
C SER A 183 47.15 16.78 21.48
N LEU A 184 45.83 16.80 21.28
CA LEU A 184 45.09 17.94 20.73
C LEU A 184 45.00 19.13 21.69
N ASP A 185 44.92 18.89 23.00
CA ASP A 185 44.94 19.97 24.01
C ASP A 185 46.31 20.65 24.16
N ARG A 186 47.36 20.11 23.53
CA ARG A 186 48.74 20.63 23.61
C ARG A 186 49.16 21.42 22.36
N GLU A 187 48.36 21.42 21.29
CA GLU A 187 48.51 22.27 20.11
C GLU A 187 47.69 23.56 20.22
#